data_AF-A0AAE3R0Z1-F1
#
_entry.id   AF-A0AAE3R0Z1-F1
#
_cell.length_a   1.000
_cell.length_b   1.000
_cell.length_c   1.000
_cell.angle_alpha   90.00
_cell.angle_beta   90.00
_cell.angle_gamma   90.00
#
_symmetry.space_group_name_H-M   'P 1'
#
loop_
_entity.id
_entity.type
_entity.pdbx_description
1 polymer ?
#
loop_
_entity_poly.entity_id
_entity_poly.type
_entity_poly.pdbx_seq_one_letter_code
_entity_poly.pdbx_strand_id
1 'polypeptide(L)'
;MALSVALLTSRADCDKVLNELSDIKGNLEFRQISLTRSKDNAADRASTIDADLAAAEAEVTSLIAIIAALPESATKTEMENRKVRADYRLFTLQQRKAQFGTTAVILYESELGEIEQRLSVIDGSMNDVTVRKAALPAG
;
A
#
# COMPACT_ATOMS: atom_id res chain seq x y z
N MET A 1 -8.16 -21.74 -9.61
CA MET A 1 -7.53 -23.00 -9.17
C MET A 1 -8.64 -23.90 -8.65
N ALA A 2 -8.67 -25.18 -9.02
CA ALA A 2 -9.70 -26.12 -8.56
C ALA A 2 -9.16 -26.97 -7.39
N LEU A 3 -9.91 -27.08 -6.30
CA LEU A 3 -9.55 -27.94 -5.18
C LEU A 3 -9.86 -29.40 -5.51
N SER A 4 -9.06 -30.32 -4.99
CA SER A 4 -9.31 -31.77 -5.08
C SER A 4 -10.38 -32.20 -4.06
N VAL A 5 -11.57 -31.60 -4.12
CA VAL A 5 -12.67 -31.81 -3.14
C VAL A 5 -13.15 -33.26 -3.08
N ALA A 6 -12.86 -34.08 -4.09
CA ALA A 6 -13.12 -35.52 -4.07
C ALA A 6 -12.44 -36.25 -2.90
N LEU A 7 -11.34 -35.72 -2.36
CA LEU A 7 -10.64 -36.26 -1.20
C LEU A 7 -11.42 -36.08 0.11
N LEU A 8 -12.41 -35.18 0.15
CA LEU A 8 -13.27 -35.00 1.30
C LEU A 8 -14.33 -36.10 1.30
N THR A 9 -14.22 -37.05 2.23
CA THR A 9 -15.09 -38.23 2.30
C THR A 9 -16.19 -38.13 3.34
N SER A 10 -16.10 -37.16 4.27
CA SER A 10 -17.12 -36.92 5.28
C SER A 10 -17.58 -35.46 5.31
N ARG A 11 -18.81 -35.23 5.79
CA ARG A 11 -19.33 -33.87 6.00
C ARG A 11 -18.50 -33.10 7.04
N ALA A 12 -17.99 -33.79 8.06
CA ALA A 12 -17.12 -33.20 9.08
C ALA A 12 -15.79 -32.69 8.50
N ASP A 13 -15.21 -33.40 7.52
CA ASP A 13 -13.99 -32.92 6.86
C ASP A 13 -14.26 -31.69 5.98
N CYS A 14 -15.42 -31.66 5.32
CA CYS A 14 -15.86 -30.47 4.58
C CYS A 14 -16.03 -29.27 5.54
N ASP A 15 -16.62 -29.47 6.71
CA ASP A 15 -16.81 -28.41 7.70
C ASP A 15 -15.49 -27.85 8.24
N LYS A 16 -14.51 -28.72 8.50
CA LYS A 16 -13.16 -28.26 8.86
C LYS A 16 -12.56 -27.38 7.76
N VAL A 17 -12.60 -27.83 6.50
CA VAL A 17 -12.06 -27.05 5.38
C VAL A 17 -12.80 -25.73 5.19
N LEU A 18 -14.13 -25.71 5.33
CA LEU A 18 -14.93 -24.48 5.25
C LEU A 18 -14.57 -23.49 6.35
N ASN A 19 -14.35 -23.96 7.58
CA ASN A 19 -13.92 -23.10 8.67
C ASN A 19 -12.54 -22.49 8.39
N GLU A 20 -11.57 -23.30 7.96
CA GLU A 20 -10.23 -22.81 7.59
C GLU A 20 -10.27 -21.79 6.44
N LEU A 21 -11.06 -22.06 5.40
CA LEU A 21 -11.25 -21.13 4.28
C LEU A 21 -11.93 -19.83 4.73
N SER A 22 -12.90 -19.91 5.65
CA SER A 22 -13.56 -18.75 6.25
C SER A 22 -12.59 -17.90 7.06
N ASP A 23 -11.69 -18.52 7.83
CA ASP A 23 -10.68 -17.79 8.60
C ASP A 23 -9.66 -17.10 7.68
N ILE A 24 -9.22 -17.79 6.61
CA ILE A 24 -8.34 -17.19 5.59
C ILE A 24 -9.06 -16.00 4.92
N LYS A 25 -10.33 -16.17 4.56
CA LYS A 25 -11.15 -15.11 3.96
C LYS A 25 -11.23 -13.88 4.88
N GLY A 26 -11.58 -14.08 6.15
CA GLY A 26 -11.68 -12.99 7.12
C GLY A 26 -10.37 -12.22 7.30
N ASN A 27 -9.23 -12.91 7.31
CA ASN A 27 -7.92 -12.27 7.37
C ASN A 27 -7.62 -11.42 6.12
N LEU A 28 -8.00 -11.90 4.93
CA LEU A 28 -7.83 -11.15 3.68
C LEU A 28 -8.75 -9.94 3.61
N GLU A 29 -10.01 -10.06 4.03
CA GLU A 29 -10.96 -8.94 4.10
C GLU A 29 -10.47 -7.86 5.08
N PHE A 30 -9.93 -8.26 6.24
CA PHE A 30 -9.32 -7.32 7.18
C PHE A 30 -8.12 -6.59 6.56
N ARG A 31 -7.26 -7.33 5.84
CA ARG A 31 -6.12 -6.73 5.12
C ARG A 31 -6.60 -5.78 4.02
N GLN A 32 -7.64 -6.13 3.27
CA GLN A 32 -8.23 -5.30 2.24
C GLN A 32 -8.68 -3.95 2.82
N ILE A 33 -9.42 -3.95 3.94
CA ILE A 33 -9.86 -2.72 4.61
C ILE A 33 -8.66 -1.84 5.01
N SER A 34 -7.64 -2.48 5.59
CA SER A 34 -6.41 -1.78 6.00
C SER A 34 -5.68 -1.13 4.82
N LEU A 35 -5.55 -1.84 3.69
CA LEU A 35 -4.90 -1.32 2.49
C LEU A 35 -5.71 -0.24 1.79
N THR A 36 -7.04 -0.36 1.74
CA THR A 36 -7.92 0.70 1.22
C THR A 36 -7.71 2.00 1.98
N ARG A 37 -7.66 1.93 3.32
CA ARG A 37 -7.37 3.12 4.14
C ARG A 37 -5.98 3.69 3.86
N SER A 38 -4.96 2.85 3.69
CA SER A 38 -3.60 3.31 3.35
C SER A 38 -3.56 3.98 1.97
N LYS A 39 -4.25 3.41 0.98
CA LYS A 39 -4.40 3.98 -0.35
C LYS A 39 -5.05 5.36 -0.31
N ASP A 40 -6.19 5.49 0.38
CA ASP A 40 -6.93 6.75 0.45
C ASP A 40 -6.08 7.83 1.14
N ASN A 41 -5.41 7.48 2.24
CA ASN A 41 -4.47 8.39 2.91
C ASN A 41 -3.30 8.82 2.03
N ALA A 42 -2.77 7.92 1.20
CA ALA A 42 -1.72 8.26 0.24
C ALA A 42 -2.27 9.17 -0.87
N ALA A 43 -3.45 8.89 -1.40
CA ALA A 43 -4.08 9.70 -2.44
C ALA A 43 -4.37 11.14 -1.96
N ASP A 44 -4.89 11.28 -0.75
CA ASP A 44 -5.18 12.59 -0.14
C ASP A 44 -3.92 13.45 0.03
N ARG A 45 -2.78 12.82 0.29
CA ARG A 45 -1.51 13.50 0.57
C ARG A 45 -0.61 13.67 -0.65
N ALA A 46 -0.81 12.87 -1.70
CA ALA A 46 0.07 12.83 -2.86
C ALA A 46 0.24 14.21 -3.52
N SER A 47 -0.87 14.91 -3.77
CA SER A 47 -0.83 16.23 -4.41
C SER A 47 -0.11 17.29 -3.57
N THR A 48 -0.28 17.24 -2.25
CA THR A 48 0.36 18.16 -1.31
C THR A 48 1.85 17.90 -1.23
N ILE A 49 2.26 16.63 -1.16
CA ILE A 49 3.67 16.23 -1.12
C ILE A 49 4.40 16.62 -2.42
N ASP A 50 3.76 16.45 -3.58
CA ASP A 50 4.35 16.85 -4.85
C ASP A 50 4.51 18.36 -4.97
N ALA A 51 3.52 19.14 -4.50
CA ALA A 51 3.64 20.61 -4.44
C ALA A 51 4.73 21.07 -3.48
N ASP A 52 4.81 20.48 -2.29
CA ASP A 52 5.84 20.78 -1.29
C ASP A 52 7.24 20.43 -1.79
N LEU A 53 7.38 19.33 -2.53
CA LEU A 53 8.64 18.95 -3.16
C LEU A 53 9.08 19.96 -4.21
N ALA A 54 8.19 20.32 -5.14
CA ALA A 54 8.50 21.30 -6.16
C ALA A 54 8.91 22.65 -5.55
N ALA A 55 8.24 23.06 -4.47
CA ALA A 55 8.60 24.28 -3.74
C ALA A 55 9.98 24.17 -3.05
N ALA A 56 10.28 23.05 -2.40
CA ALA A 56 11.57 22.83 -1.76
C ALA A 56 12.73 22.75 -2.78
N GLU A 57 12.52 22.11 -3.93
CA GLU A 57 13.49 22.06 -5.03
C GLU A 57 13.77 23.45 -5.60
N ALA A 58 12.73 24.26 -5.81
CA ALA A 58 12.86 25.64 -6.26
C ALA A 58 13.60 26.51 -5.24
N GLU A 59 13.32 26.34 -3.94
CA GLU A 59 14.02 27.04 -2.85
C GLU A 59 15.51 26.69 -2.83
N VAL A 60 15.86 25.40 -2.86
CA VAL A 60 17.26 24.94 -2.91
C VAL A 60 17.98 25.50 -4.13
N THR A 61 17.34 25.44 -5.31
CA THR A 61 17.91 25.98 -6.56
C THR A 61 18.18 27.48 -6.46
N SER A 62 17.24 28.24 -5.90
CA SER A 62 17.39 29.68 -5.67
C SER A 62 18.52 29.99 -4.69
N LEU A 63 18.60 29.27 -3.57
CA LEU A 63 19.66 29.45 -2.59
C LEU A 63 21.05 29.15 -3.16
N ILE A 64 21.19 28.11 -3.99
CA ILE A 64 22.44 27.82 -4.70
C ILE A 64 22.86 29.00 -5.58
N ALA A 65 21.93 29.56 -6.36
CA ALA A 65 22.22 30.70 -7.23
C ALA A 65 22.63 31.95 -6.43
N ILE A 66 21.94 32.23 -5.31
CA ILE A 66 22.26 33.36 -4.42
C ILE A 66 23.64 33.18 -3.79
N ILE A 67 23.92 32.00 -3.21
CA ILE A 67 25.22 31.70 -2.57
C ILE A 67 26.37 31.87 -3.57
N ALA A 68 26.19 31.41 -4.81
CA ALA A 68 27.20 31.53 -5.86
C ALA A 68 27.47 32.99 -6.26
N ALA A 69 26.49 33.88 -6.13
CA ALA A 69 26.61 35.30 -6.46
C ALA A 69 27.15 36.15 -5.30
N LEU A 70 27.19 35.62 -4.07
CA LEU A 70 27.62 36.36 -2.89
C LEU A 70 29.13 36.23 -2.62
N PRO A 71 29.81 37.32 -2.25
CA PRO A 71 31.17 37.24 -1.72
C PRO A 71 31.17 36.60 -0.33
N GLU A 72 32.35 36.13 0.09
CA GLU A 72 32.54 35.56 1.42
C GLU A 72 32.19 36.58 2.51
N SER A 73 31.14 36.27 3.27
CA SER A 73 30.50 37.21 4.20
C SER A 73 29.56 36.47 5.15
N ALA A 74 29.21 37.11 6.27
CA ALA A 74 28.21 36.59 7.18
C ALA A 74 26.86 36.29 6.49
N THR A 75 26.48 37.12 5.50
CA THR A 75 25.27 36.91 4.68
C THR A 75 25.36 35.63 3.85
N LYS A 76 26.52 35.34 3.25
CA LYS A 76 26.74 34.09 2.51
C LYS A 76 26.62 32.88 3.44
N THR A 77 27.26 32.92 4.61
CA THR A 77 27.12 31.88 5.64
C THR A 77 25.67 31.68 6.09
N GLU A 78 24.89 32.76 6.21
CA GLU A 78 23.46 32.67 6.51
C GLU A 78 22.68 31.95 5.40
N MET A 79 22.94 32.27 4.12
CA MET A 79 22.30 31.59 2.99
C MET A 79 22.70 30.11 2.91
N GLU A 80 23.96 29.77 3.18
CA GLU A 80 24.42 28.38 3.28
C GLU A 80 23.68 27.61 4.38
N ASN A 81 23.53 28.22 5.57
CA ASN A 81 22.75 27.63 6.66
C ASN A 81 21.28 27.43 6.29
N ARG A 82 20.67 28.38 5.54
CA ARG A 82 19.32 28.23 5.01
C ARG A 82 19.23 27.09 4.00
N LYS A 83 20.22 26.95 3.12
CA LYS A 83 20.30 25.85 2.15
C LYS A 83 20.34 24.50 2.85
N VAL A 84 21.14 24.34 3.90
CA VAL A 84 21.20 23.09 4.68
C VAL A 84 19.82 22.71 5.24
N ARG A 85 19.05 23.68 5.74
CA ARG A 85 17.67 23.42 6.22
C ARG A 85 16.73 23.04 5.08
N ALA A 86 16.84 23.70 3.94
CA ALA A 86 16.04 23.41 2.75
C ALA A 86 16.36 22.01 2.18
N ASP A 87 17.64 21.62 2.12
CA ASP A 87 18.08 20.28 1.73
C ASP A 87 17.51 19.20 2.66
N TYR A 88 17.53 19.43 3.98
CA TYR A 88 16.96 18.51 4.94
C TYR A 88 15.43 18.37 4.77
N ARG A 89 14.73 19.48 4.51
CA ARG A 89 13.30 19.46 4.19
C ARG A 89 13.03 18.67 2.91
N LEU A 90 13.79 18.93 1.84
CA LEU A 90 13.68 18.22 0.56
C LEU A 90 13.87 16.71 0.75
N PHE A 91 14.92 16.29 1.46
CA PHE A 91 15.17 14.89 1.78
C PHE A 91 14.01 14.24 2.52
N THR A 92 13.44 14.91 3.52
CA THR A 92 12.29 14.40 4.29
C THR A 92 11.05 14.26 3.41
N LEU A 93 10.80 15.22 2.52
CA LEU A 93 9.68 15.18 1.58
C LEU A 93 9.85 14.06 0.55
N GLN A 94 11.07 13.80 0.07
CA GLN A 94 11.35 12.70 -0.86
C GLN A 94 11.06 11.35 -0.22
N GLN A 95 11.43 11.15 1.06
CA GLN A 95 11.06 9.95 1.80
C GLN A 95 9.54 9.81 1.97
N ARG A 96 8.84 10.91 2.26
CA ARG A 96 7.38 10.90 2.37
C ARG A 96 6.71 10.57 1.04
N LYS A 97 7.23 11.06 -0.09
CA LYS A 97 6.72 10.70 -1.42
C LYS A 97 6.83 9.22 -1.74
N ALA A 98 7.86 8.53 -1.23
CA ALA A 98 7.93 7.08 -1.38
C ALA A 98 6.80 6.34 -0.63
N GLN A 99 6.29 6.92 0.47
CA GLN A 99 5.24 6.32 1.31
C GLN A 99 3.82 6.80 0.97
N PHE A 100 3.68 8.02 0.46
CA PHE A 100 2.40 8.71 0.30
C PHE A 100 2.27 9.42 -1.05
N GLY A 101 3.18 9.16 -2.00
CA GLY A 101 3.10 9.72 -3.35
C GLY A 101 2.18 8.93 -4.27
N THR A 102 2.02 9.42 -5.49
CA THR A 102 1.23 8.76 -6.55
C THR A 102 1.70 7.33 -6.84
N THR A 103 3.01 7.06 -6.78
CA THR A 103 3.55 5.70 -6.89
C THR A 103 3.04 4.78 -5.77
N ALA A 104 2.94 5.28 -4.53
CA ALA A 104 2.43 4.49 -3.40
C ALA A 104 0.96 4.13 -3.61
N VAL A 105 0.15 5.05 -4.15
CA VAL A 105 -1.26 4.78 -4.50
C VAL A 105 -1.35 3.62 -5.49
N ILE A 106 -0.57 3.66 -6.57
CA ILE A 106 -0.57 2.60 -7.60
C ILE A 106 -0.16 1.24 -7.01
N LEU A 107 0.82 1.23 -6.11
CA LEU A 107 1.25 -0.01 -5.44
C LEU A 107 0.14 -0.58 -4.56
N TYR A 108 -0.56 0.27 -3.80
CA TYR A 108 -1.72 -0.18 -3.01
C TYR A 108 -2.86 -0.71 -3.88
N GLU A 109 -3.13 -0.09 -5.02
CA GLU A 109 -4.13 -0.59 -5.97
C GLU A 109 -3.76 -1.97 -6.53
N SER A 110 -2.48 -2.19 -6.86
CA SER A 110 -1.99 -3.49 -7.28
C SER A 110 -2.19 -4.56 -6.20
N GLU A 111 -1.81 -4.27 -4.96
CA GLU A 111 -2.00 -5.20 -3.84
C GLU A 111 -3.48 -5.50 -3.56
N LEU A 112 -4.36 -4.49 -3.65
CA LEU A 112 -5.80 -4.67 -3.52
C LEU A 112 -6.35 -5.59 -4.61
N GLY A 113 -5.91 -5.42 -5.86
CA GLY A 113 -6.30 -6.29 -6.97
C GLY A 113 -5.88 -7.76 -6.75
N GLU A 114 -4.69 -7.99 -6.20
CA GLU A 114 -4.25 -9.35 -5.84
C GLU A 114 -5.12 -9.96 -4.72
N ILE A 115 -5.49 -9.17 -3.71
CA ILE A 115 -6.37 -9.63 -2.62
C ILE A 115 -7.76 -9.96 -3.16
N GLU A 116 -8.32 -9.12 -4.04
CA GLU A 116 -9.63 -9.35 -4.66
C GLU A 116 -9.65 -10.65 -5.49
N GLN A 117 -8.60 -10.88 -6.28
CA GLN A 117 -8.44 -12.15 -7.02
C GLN A 117 -8.37 -13.34 -6.07
N ARG A 118 -7.62 -13.22 -4.97
CA ARG A 118 -7.48 -14.30 -3.99
C ARG A 118 -8.78 -14.58 -3.24
N LEU A 119 -9.54 -13.54 -2.87
CA LEU A 119 -10.87 -13.66 -2.28
C LEU A 119 -11.82 -14.41 -3.22
N SER A 120 -11.83 -14.04 -4.51
CA SER A 120 -12.64 -14.74 -5.52
C SER A 120 -12.29 -16.23 -5.63
N VAL A 121 -11.01 -16.59 -5.56
CA VAL A 121 -10.57 -17.99 -5.55
C VAL A 121 -11.03 -18.73 -4.28
N ILE A 122 -10.99 -18.08 -3.12
CA ILE A 122 -11.47 -18.67 -1.87
C ILE A 122 -12.98 -18.88 -1.91
N ASP A 123 -13.75 -17.91 -2.41
CA ASP A 123 -15.20 -18.04 -2.54
C ASP A 123 -15.58 -19.20 -3.47
N GLY A 124 -14.89 -19.34 -4.61
CA GLY A 124 -15.06 -20.50 -5.49
C GLY A 124 -14.73 -21.82 -4.79
N SER A 125 -13.64 -21.84 -4.02
CA SER A 125 -13.21 -23.01 -3.25
C SER A 125 -14.23 -23.40 -2.16
N MET A 126 -14.78 -22.43 -1.44
CA MET A 126 -15.82 -22.65 -0.44
C MET A 126 -17.09 -23.20 -1.08
N ASN A 127 -17.46 -22.69 -2.26
CA ASN A 127 -18.60 -23.21 -3.02
C ASN A 127 -18.38 -24.68 -3.44
N ASP A 128 -17.20 -25.02 -3.98
CA ASP A 128 -16.86 -26.40 -4.37
C ASP A 128 -16.94 -27.37 -3.18
N VAL A 129 -16.44 -26.96 -2.01
CA VAL A 129 -16.51 -27.77 -0.78
C VAL A 129 -17.95 -27.88 -0.29
N THR A 130 -18.75 -26.83 -0.39
CA THR A 130 -20.18 -26.85 -0.03
C THR A 130 -20.98 -27.81 -0.91
N VAL A 131 -20.73 -27.79 -2.22
CA VAL A 131 -21.32 -28.72 -3.19
C VAL A 131 -20.91 -30.16 -2.85
N ARG A 132 -19.63 -30.40 -2.56
CA ARG A 132 -19.15 -31.72 -2.13
C ARG A 132 -19.84 -32.20 -0.85
N LYS A 133 -19.94 -31.33 0.16
CA LYS A 133 -20.61 -31.64 1.44
C LYS A 133 -22.06 -32.09 1.23
N ALA A 134 -22.79 -31.40 0.36
CA ALA A 134 -24.18 -31.73 0.04
C ALA A 134 -24.33 -33.09 -0.66
N ALA A 135 -23.34 -33.49 -1.48
CA ALA A 135 -23.33 -34.78 -2.17
C ALA A 135 -22.94 -35.97 -1.28
N LEU A 136 -22.40 -35.72 -0.07
CA LEU A 136 -22.05 -36.77 0.88
C LEU A 136 -23.28 -37.20 1.70
N PRO A 137 -23.42 -38.50 2.01
CA PRO A 137 -24.52 -39.00 2.83
C PRO A 137 -24.55 -38.28 4.18
N ALA A 138 -25.75 -38.11 4.75
CA ALA A 138 -25.90 -37.69 6.12
C ALA A 138 -25.43 -38.84 7.02
N GLY A 139 -24.15 -38.81 7.40
CA GLY A 139 -23.60 -39.60 8.49
C GLY A 139 -23.93 -38.95 9.82
#